data_AF-A0A151F666-F1
#
_entry.id   AF-A0A151F666-F1
#
_cell.length_a   1.000
_cell.length_b   1.000
_cell.length_c   1.000
_cell.angle_alpha   90.00
_cell.angle_beta   90.00
_cell.angle_gamma   90.00
#
_symmetry.space_group_name_H-M   'P 1'
#
loop_
_entity.id
_entity.type
_entity.pdbx_description
1 polymer ?
#
loop_
_entity_poly.entity_id
_entity_poly.type
_entity_poly.pdbx_seq_one_letter_code
_entity_poly.pdbx_strand_id
1 'polypeptide(L)'
;MNEEPSKTSLLPPTAAVQMVWARTGKFSKDESLRLPSSLAEAGMENVRTLTSEKDWKEKEYVARTMAAMDACSRSIHTIYKGRELNFEENKMLRGSYLESVKESIDFGNKLKDFLKSLPTMTFGAVSGAAIFEKYVRPSLETLAEELAEELPEDSVILFLEEFTEDSALLLWILVVLGIVIGYIINDLVIVKWTRKRKQMLYVIHDYERNIYYESYLEHVAVLLKSLYRDVDQIHEEVFREPHLKEEGEEKEKKINEIVSNLIDEARPKRCKHIYKHMKEKKITPGLWILCETGYKEDLERCPHWRYEGKSEKNEITGIQKLGYKIRNFPRRIPYIRLEY
;
A
#
# COMPACT_ATOMS: atom_id res chain seq x y z
N MET A 1 46.12 32.25 1.92
CA MET A 1 45.51 32.60 3.21
C MET A 1 45.16 31.29 3.87
N ASN A 2 45.90 30.91 4.90
CA ASN A 2 45.63 29.71 5.69
C ASN A 2 44.52 30.08 6.67
N GLU A 3 43.30 29.60 6.44
CA GLU A 3 42.27 29.62 7.47
C GLU A 3 42.73 28.68 8.59
N GLU A 4 42.96 29.24 9.78
CA GLU A 4 43.11 28.44 10.99
C GLU A 4 41.88 27.52 11.12
N PRO A 5 42.04 26.21 11.41
CA PRO A 5 40.91 25.32 11.62
C PRO A 5 40.11 25.86 12.80
N SER A 6 38.92 26.41 12.53
CA SER A 6 38.05 26.94 13.56
C SER A 6 37.81 25.86 14.62
N LYS A 7 37.98 26.24 15.89
CA LYS A 7 37.70 25.42 17.07
C LYS A 7 36.20 25.10 17.13
N THR A 8 35.69 24.25 16.24
CA THR A 8 34.28 23.90 16.22
C THR A 8 34.15 22.41 15.98
N SER A 9 34.13 21.72 17.12
CA SER A 9 33.35 20.52 17.41
C SER A 9 33.64 19.27 16.56
N LEU A 10 34.16 18.23 17.22
CA LEU A 10 34.33 16.86 16.68
C LEU A 10 33.06 16.27 16.02
N LEU A 11 31.88 16.88 16.24
CA LEU A 11 30.60 16.35 15.82
C LEU A 11 29.62 17.48 15.49
N PRO A 12 29.74 18.12 14.30
CA PRO A 12 28.83 19.19 13.90
C PRO A 12 27.36 18.69 13.80
N PRO A 13 26.34 19.55 13.98
CA PRO A 13 24.93 19.16 13.91
C PRO A 13 24.54 18.42 12.63
N THR A 14 25.13 18.82 11.48
CA THR A 14 24.95 18.14 10.19
C THR A 14 25.43 16.69 10.23
N ALA A 15 26.63 16.45 10.77
CA ALA A 15 27.19 15.11 10.92
C ALA A 15 26.37 14.27 11.90
N ALA A 16 25.92 14.85 13.02
CA ALA A 16 25.06 14.16 13.98
C ALA A 16 23.75 13.66 13.33
N VAL A 17 23.09 14.53 12.55
CA VAL A 17 21.87 14.17 11.80
C VAL A 17 22.14 13.08 10.77
N GLN A 18 23.22 13.20 9.99
CA GLN A 18 23.62 12.19 8.99
C GLN A 18 23.94 10.84 9.63
N MET A 19 24.65 10.82 10.75
CA MET A 19 24.96 9.59 11.49
C MET A 19 23.70 8.93 12.03
N VAL A 20 22.77 9.70 12.61
CA VAL A 20 21.49 9.14 13.09
C VAL A 20 20.67 8.58 11.93
N TRP A 21 20.59 9.29 10.80
CA TRP A 21 19.93 8.79 9.59
C TRP A 21 20.58 7.50 9.06
N ALA A 22 21.91 7.45 8.96
CA ALA A 22 22.63 6.25 8.53
C ALA A 22 22.39 5.06 9.47
N ARG A 23 22.28 5.28 10.80
CA ARG A 23 21.93 4.23 11.77
C ARG A 23 20.53 3.66 11.58
N THR A 24 19.60 4.38 10.95
CA THR A 24 18.27 3.84 10.67
C THR A 24 18.32 2.62 9.74
N GLY A 25 19.38 2.50 8.93
CA GLY A 25 19.65 1.31 8.13
C GLY A 25 19.77 0.02 8.95
N LYS A 26 20.14 0.09 10.23
CA LYS A 26 20.13 -1.05 11.16
C LYS A 26 18.75 -1.63 11.41
N PHE A 27 17.73 -0.78 11.35
CA PHE A 27 16.35 -1.23 11.52
C PHE A 27 15.89 -2.05 10.30
N SER A 28 16.52 -1.81 9.14
CA SER A 28 16.19 -2.52 7.91
C SER A 28 16.53 -4.01 7.98
N LYS A 29 15.63 -4.81 7.40
CA LYS A 29 15.86 -6.23 7.11
C LYS A 29 16.84 -6.41 5.93
N ASP A 30 17.04 -5.37 5.13
CA ASP A 30 17.95 -5.36 3.98
C ASP A 30 19.41 -5.18 4.42
N GLU A 31 20.27 -6.10 4.00
CA GLU A 31 21.69 -6.14 4.36
C GLU A 31 22.49 -4.99 3.74
N SER A 32 22.10 -4.51 2.55
CA SER A 32 22.76 -3.39 1.87
C SER A 32 22.65 -2.06 2.65
N LEU A 33 21.57 -1.92 3.42
CA LEU A 33 21.32 -0.75 4.26
C LEU A 33 22.01 -0.83 5.64
N ARG A 34 22.61 -1.97 6.00
CA ARG A 34 23.32 -2.13 7.28
C ARG A 34 24.76 -1.61 7.26
N LEU A 35 25.40 -1.59 6.09
CA LEU A 35 26.78 -1.11 5.92
C LEU A 35 26.93 0.35 6.42
N PRO A 36 26.08 1.31 5.99
CA PRO A 36 26.14 2.69 6.48
C PRO A 36 25.95 2.80 7.99
N SER A 37 25.14 1.93 8.60
CA SER A 37 24.93 1.93 10.05
C SER A 37 26.16 1.47 10.82
N SER A 38 26.88 0.45 10.33
CA SER A 38 28.10 -0.03 11.00
C SER A 38 29.21 1.02 10.99
N LEU A 39 29.33 1.76 9.88
CA LEU A 39 30.23 2.89 9.75
C LEU A 39 29.86 4.05 10.68
N ALA A 40 28.55 4.34 10.83
CA ALA A 40 28.09 5.34 11.77
C ALA A 40 28.38 4.95 13.24
N GLU A 41 28.27 3.67 13.59
CA GLU A 41 28.63 3.16 14.93
C GLU A 41 30.14 3.24 15.18
N ALA A 42 30.96 2.83 14.22
CA ALA A 42 32.42 3.02 14.30
C ALA A 42 32.81 4.49 14.40
N GLY A 43 32.15 5.38 13.64
CA GLY A 43 32.35 6.81 13.70
C GLY A 43 32.05 7.41 15.08
N MET A 44 30.95 7.00 15.71
CA MET A 44 30.62 7.43 17.07
C MET A 44 31.61 6.92 18.12
N GLU A 45 32.11 5.69 17.99
CA GLU A 45 33.11 5.14 18.91
C GLU A 45 34.47 5.83 18.73
N ASN A 46 34.84 6.18 17.49
CA ASN A 46 36.00 7.02 17.22
C ASN A 46 35.85 8.41 17.84
N VAL A 47 34.66 9.02 17.79
CA VAL A 47 34.41 10.31 18.46
C VAL A 47 34.56 10.18 19.98
N ARG A 48 34.08 9.09 20.60
CA ARG A 48 34.27 8.83 22.04
C ARG A 48 35.73 8.68 22.44
N THR A 49 36.51 7.91 21.66
CA THR A 49 37.93 7.69 21.95
C THR A 49 38.75 8.97 21.75
N LEU A 50 38.47 9.75 20.71
CA LEU A 50 39.10 11.05 20.48
C LEU A 50 38.78 12.10 21.57
N THR A 51 37.62 12.00 22.22
CA THR A 51 37.31 12.88 23.35
C THR A 51 38.13 12.61 24.60
N SER A 52 38.77 11.45 24.76
CA SER A 52 39.55 11.10 25.97
C SER A 52 40.68 12.10 26.26
N GLU A 53 41.30 12.64 25.20
CA GLU A 53 42.52 13.47 25.24
C GLU A 53 42.26 14.99 25.19
N LYS A 54 41.00 15.41 25.03
CA LYS A 54 40.63 16.82 24.77
C LYS A 54 40.06 17.57 25.99
N ASP A 55 39.86 18.88 25.79
CA ASP A 55 39.25 19.84 26.71
C ASP A 55 37.92 19.32 27.32
N TRP A 56 37.65 19.66 28.57
CA TRP A 56 36.46 19.22 29.30
C TRP A 56 35.16 19.69 28.64
N LYS A 57 35.19 20.87 27.99
CA LYS A 57 34.06 21.38 27.20
C LYS A 57 33.75 20.49 26.00
N GLU A 58 34.76 20.05 25.26
CA GLU A 58 34.55 19.14 24.13
C GLU A 58 34.00 17.78 24.60
N LYS A 59 34.48 17.27 25.74
CA LYS A 59 33.94 16.04 26.36
C LYS A 59 32.46 16.19 26.71
N GLU A 60 32.10 17.30 27.34
CA GLU A 60 30.71 17.59 27.72
C GLU A 60 29.80 17.73 26.48
N TYR A 61 30.26 18.48 25.47
CA TYR A 61 29.53 18.66 24.22
C TYR A 61 29.23 17.33 23.53
N VAL A 62 30.26 16.48 23.36
CA VAL A 62 30.11 15.18 22.70
C VAL A 62 29.18 14.28 23.51
N ALA A 63 29.36 14.20 24.84
CA ALA A 63 28.51 13.37 25.69
C ALA A 63 27.02 13.75 25.58
N ARG A 64 26.70 15.04 25.64
CA ARG A 64 25.32 15.54 25.50
C ARG A 64 24.78 15.30 24.10
N THR A 65 25.59 15.56 23.06
CA THR A 65 25.21 15.33 21.65
C THR A 65 24.92 13.86 21.38
N MET A 66 25.75 12.95 21.88
CA MET A 66 25.53 11.51 21.74
C MET A 66 24.25 11.06 22.45
N ALA A 67 23.96 11.59 23.64
CA ALA A 67 22.71 11.31 24.34
C ALA A 67 21.48 11.77 23.52
N ALA A 68 21.55 12.96 22.91
CA ALA A 68 20.49 13.45 22.02
C ALA A 68 20.33 12.57 20.76
N MET A 69 21.44 12.17 20.13
CA MET A 69 21.43 11.26 18.98
C MET A 69 20.81 9.90 19.32
N ASP A 70 21.16 9.32 20.47
CA ASP A 70 20.59 8.05 20.92
C ASP A 70 19.10 8.18 21.24
N ALA A 71 18.67 9.28 21.85
CA ALA A 71 17.25 9.56 22.08
C ALA A 71 16.47 9.69 20.76
N CYS A 72 17.00 10.45 19.80
CA CYS A 72 16.42 10.58 18.46
C CYS A 72 16.34 9.23 17.73
N SER A 73 17.42 8.44 17.78
CA SER A 73 17.49 7.11 17.18
C SER A 73 16.43 6.16 17.75
N ARG A 74 16.20 6.19 19.08
CA ARG A 74 15.11 5.42 19.73
C ARG A 74 13.73 5.86 19.26
N SER A 75 13.49 7.17 19.14
CA SER A 75 12.23 7.70 18.63
C SER A 75 11.97 7.25 17.18
N ILE A 76 12.97 7.32 16.31
CA ILE A 76 12.87 6.81 14.94
C ILE A 76 12.60 5.31 14.92
N HIS A 77 13.26 4.54 15.79
CA HIS A 77 13.04 3.09 15.91
C HIS A 77 11.60 2.76 16.32
N THR A 78 11.01 3.51 17.25
CA THR A 78 9.62 3.32 17.65
C THR A 78 8.66 3.55 16.48
N ILE A 79 8.86 4.62 15.69
CA ILE A 79 8.04 4.89 14.50
C ILE A 79 8.23 3.78 13.46
N TYR A 80 9.47 3.32 13.26
CA TYR A 80 9.78 2.20 12.38
C TYR A 80 9.02 0.93 12.80
N LYS A 81 9.03 0.57 14.08
CA LYS A 81 8.29 -0.58 14.60
C LYS A 81 6.78 -0.42 14.41
N GLY A 82 6.22 0.76 14.67
CA GLY A 82 4.81 1.04 14.41
C GLY A 82 4.44 0.81 12.93
N ARG A 83 5.32 1.21 12.01
CA ARG A 83 5.14 0.94 10.58
C ARG A 83 5.18 -0.55 10.24
N GLU A 84 6.13 -1.31 10.78
CA GLU A 84 6.22 -2.75 10.55
C GLU A 84 4.99 -3.49 11.10
N LEU A 85 4.47 -3.10 12.27
CA LEU A 85 3.24 -3.66 12.82
C LEU A 85 2.05 -3.42 11.88
N ASN A 86 1.88 -2.21 11.35
CA ASN A 86 0.84 -1.92 10.37
C ASN A 86 0.99 -2.79 9.10
N PHE A 87 2.21 -3.05 8.65
CA PHE A 87 2.47 -3.94 7.51
C PHE A 87 2.15 -5.40 7.82
N GLU A 88 2.45 -5.86 9.03
CA GLU A 88 2.15 -7.23 9.47
C GLU A 88 0.64 -7.45 9.61
N GLU A 89 -0.07 -6.53 10.27
CA GLU A 89 -1.53 -6.58 10.40
C GLU A 89 -2.23 -6.57 9.03
N ASN A 90 -1.81 -5.68 8.12
CA ASN A 90 -2.36 -5.63 6.77
C ASN A 90 -2.07 -6.93 6.00
N LYS A 91 -0.87 -7.50 6.15
CA LYS A 91 -0.53 -8.80 5.57
C LYS A 91 -1.40 -9.93 6.12
N MET A 92 -1.71 -9.94 7.42
CA MET A 92 -2.58 -10.94 8.05
C MET A 92 -4.02 -10.82 7.55
N LEU A 93 -4.61 -9.62 7.59
CA LEU A 93 -5.96 -9.35 7.08
C LEU A 93 -6.10 -9.78 5.62
N ARG A 94 -5.07 -9.51 4.81
CA ARG A 94 -5.00 -9.96 3.42
C ARG A 94 -4.90 -11.48 3.31
N GLY A 95 -4.13 -12.14 4.16
CA GLY A 95 -4.02 -13.60 4.22
C GLY A 95 -5.41 -14.22 4.39
N SER A 96 -6.15 -13.77 5.39
CA SER A 96 -7.52 -14.22 5.67
C SER A 96 -8.49 -13.95 4.52
N TYR A 97 -8.41 -12.78 3.89
CA TYR A 97 -9.23 -12.48 2.71
C TYR A 97 -8.92 -13.39 1.52
N LEU A 98 -7.63 -13.57 1.21
CA LEU A 98 -7.21 -14.44 0.10
C LEU A 98 -7.55 -15.90 0.35
N GLU A 99 -7.53 -16.34 1.61
CA GLU A 99 -7.96 -17.66 2.03
C GLU A 99 -9.47 -17.84 1.83
N SER A 100 -10.31 -16.89 2.25
CA SER A 100 -11.75 -16.90 1.95
C SER A 100 -12.06 -16.95 0.44
N VAL A 101 -11.31 -16.19 -0.37
CA VAL A 101 -11.44 -16.24 -1.83
C VAL A 101 -10.98 -17.60 -2.39
N LYS A 102 -9.92 -18.19 -1.81
CA LYS A 102 -9.45 -19.51 -2.20
C LYS A 102 -10.47 -20.59 -1.86
N GLU A 103 -11.04 -20.56 -0.66
CA GLU A 103 -12.11 -21.48 -0.23
C GLU A 103 -13.33 -21.39 -1.17
N SER A 104 -13.70 -20.19 -1.59
CA SER A 104 -14.78 -19.98 -2.57
C SER A 104 -14.46 -20.60 -3.94
N ILE A 105 -13.21 -20.50 -4.40
CA ILE A 105 -12.74 -21.11 -5.64
C ILE A 105 -12.67 -22.65 -5.48
N ASP A 106 -12.17 -23.14 -4.36
CA ASP A 106 -12.05 -24.57 -4.07
C ASP A 106 -13.43 -25.23 -3.94
N PHE A 107 -14.42 -24.53 -3.38
CA PHE A 107 -15.82 -24.95 -3.43
C PHE A 107 -16.31 -25.07 -4.88
N GLY A 108 -16.05 -24.07 -5.73
CA GLY A 108 -16.38 -24.12 -7.15
C GLY A 108 -15.69 -25.27 -7.90
N ASN A 109 -14.43 -25.57 -7.57
CA ASN A 109 -13.70 -26.70 -8.14
C ASN A 109 -14.23 -28.05 -7.64
N LYS A 110 -14.55 -28.18 -6.35
CA LYS A 110 -15.20 -29.38 -5.80
C LYS A 110 -16.58 -29.60 -6.42
N LEU A 111 -17.36 -28.54 -6.64
CA LEU A 111 -18.62 -28.61 -7.36
C LEU A 111 -18.40 -29.06 -8.81
N LYS A 112 -17.39 -28.52 -9.50
CA LYS A 112 -17.01 -28.96 -10.85
C LYS A 112 -16.59 -30.43 -10.88
N ASP A 113 -15.82 -30.90 -9.91
CA ASP A 113 -15.37 -32.30 -9.86
C ASP A 113 -16.52 -33.25 -9.46
N PHE A 114 -17.43 -32.82 -8.58
CA PHE A 114 -18.70 -33.51 -8.34
C PHE A 114 -19.52 -33.62 -9.63
N LEU A 115 -19.66 -32.53 -10.39
CA LEU A 115 -20.37 -32.54 -11.68
C LEU A 115 -19.69 -33.41 -12.74
N LYS A 116 -18.35 -33.44 -12.80
CA LYS A 116 -17.61 -34.36 -13.68
C LYS A 116 -17.76 -35.82 -13.27
N SER A 117 -18.07 -36.10 -12.01
CA SER A 117 -18.29 -37.46 -11.52
C SER A 117 -19.70 -37.99 -11.83
N LEU A 118 -20.67 -37.12 -12.13
CA LEU A 118 -22.05 -37.49 -12.48
C LEU A 118 -22.15 -38.36 -13.75
N PRO A 119 -21.41 -38.11 -14.85
CA PRO A 119 -21.37 -39.00 -16.02
C PRO A 119 -20.78 -40.39 -15.78
N THR A 120 -20.11 -40.62 -14.64
CA THR A 120 -19.63 -41.95 -14.21
C THR A 120 -20.51 -42.59 -13.15
N MET A 121 -21.39 -41.81 -12.49
CA MET A 121 -22.46 -42.30 -11.61
C MET A 121 -23.73 -42.73 -12.36
N THR A 122 -23.76 -42.64 -13.69
CA THR A 122 -24.85 -43.12 -14.56
C THR A 122 -25.01 -44.64 -14.61
N PHE A 123 -24.10 -45.41 -14.00
CA PHE A 123 -24.37 -46.83 -13.70
C PHE A 123 -25.25 -47.04 -12.44
N GLY A 124 -25.67 -45.98 -11.75
CA GLY A 124 -26.54 -46.01 -10.58
C GLY A 124 -27.90 -45.33 -10.81
N ALA A 125 -28.67 -45.80 -11.79
CA ALA A 125 -30.01 -45.28 -12.17
C ALA A 125 -31.02 -45.14 -10.99
N VAL A 126 -30.76 -45.77 -9.84
CA VAL A 126 -31.62 -45.69 -8.63
C VAL A 126 -31.43 -44.39 -7.84
N SER A 127 -30.26 -43.75 -7.89
CA SER A 127 -29.95 -42.60 -7.03
C SER A 127 -30.37 -41.25 -7.63
N GLY A 128 -30.34 -41.12 -8.96
CA GLY A 128 -30.79 -39.90 -9.66
C GLY A 128 -32.29 -39.66 -9.51
N ALA A 129 -33.09 -40.72 -9.56
CA ALA A 129 -34.53 -40.65 -9.31
C ALA A 129 -34.84 -40.16 -7.89
N ALA A 130 -34.09 -40.63 -6.88
CA ALA A 130 -34.30 -40.23 -5.49
C ALA A 130 -33.95 -38.76 -5.22
N ILE A 131 -32.91 -38.22 -5.87
CA ILE A 131 -32.55 -36.79 -5.73
C ILE A 131 -33.57 -35.92 -6.46
N PHE A 132 -34.00 -36.32 -7.66
CA PHE A 132 -35.04 -35.62 -8.41
C PHE A 132 -36.35 -35.59 -7.63
N GLU A 133 -36.78 -36.74 -7.11
CA GLU A 133 -38.02 -36.87 -6.34
C GLU A 133 -37.97 -36.08 -5.02
N LYS A 134 -36.82 -36.04 -4.34
CA LYS A 134 -36.72 -35.41 -3.02
C LYS A 134 -36.48 -33.89 -3.04
N TYR A 135 -35.75 -33.38 -4.04
CA TYR A 135 -35.30 -31.98 -4.04
C TYR A 135 -35.77 -31.16 -5.24
N VAL A 136 -36.04 -31.80 -6.39
CA VAL A 136 -36.37 -31.08 -7.64
C VAL A 136 -37.87 -31.09 -7.91
N ARG A 137 -38.54 -32.23 -7.71
CA ARG A 137 -40.00 -32.38 -7.86
C ARG A 137 -40.79 -31.37 -7.01
N PRO A 138 -40.50 -31.16 -5.70
CA PRO A 138 -41.27 -30.21 -4.90
C PRO A 138 -41.16 -28.77 -5.40
N SER A 139 -39.99 -28.37 -5.92
CA SER A 139 -39.75 -27.03 -6.46
C SER A 139 -40.38 -26.83 -7.85
N LEU A 140 -40.47 -27.90 -8.65
CA LEU A 140 -41.18 -27.88 -9.92
C LEU A 140 -42.70 -27.85 -9.71
N GLU A 141 -43.21 -28.57 -8.72
CA GLU A 141 -44.63 -28.54 -8.34
C GLU A 141 -45.05 -27.15 -7.84
N THR A 142 -44.21 -26.48 -7.04
CA THR A 142 -44.48 -25.10 -6.60
C THR A 142 -44.46 -24.09 -7.75
N LEU A 143 -43.52 -24.23 -8.70
CA LEU A 143 -43.50 -23.40 -9.90
C LEU A 143 -44.68 -23.70 -10.84
N ALA A 144 -45.11 -24.95 -10.93
CA ALA A 144 -46.26 -25.35 -11.74
C ALA A 144 -47.59 -24.84 -11.13
N GLU A 145 -47.73 -24.83 -9.81
CA GLU A 145 -48.86 -24.21 -9.11
C GLU A 145 -48.89 -22.69 -9.30
N GLU A 146 -47.74 -22.00 -9.24
CA GLU A 146 -47.67 -20.56 -9.56
C GLU A 146 -48.01 -20.26 -11.03
N LEU A 147 -47.66 -21.13 -11.98
CA LEU A 147 -47.98 -20.99 -13.40
C LEU A 147 -49.43 -21.39 -13.75
N ALA A 148 -50.05 -22.28 -12.97
CA ALA A 148 -51.44 -22.70 -13.14
C ALA A 148 -52.46 -21.62 -12.74
N GLU A 149 -52.04 -20.60 -11.99
CA GLU A 149 -52.89 -19.45 -11.65
C GLU A 149 -53.08 -18.48 -12.85
N GLU A 150 -52.23 -18.57 -13.88
CA GLU A 150 -52.28 -17.71 -15.08
C GLU A 150 -52.78 -18.42 -16.36
N LEU A 151 -52.91 -19.75 -16.37
CA LEU A 151 -53.23 -20.55 -17.57
C LEU A 151 -54.30 -21.62 -17.29
N PRO A 152 -55.15 -21.99 -18.28
CA PRO A 152 -56.23 -22.95 -18.10
C PRO A 152 -55.72 -24.34 -17.70
N GLU A 153 -56.31 -24.93 -16.65
CA GLU A 153 -55.90 -26.18 -15.97
C GLU A 153 -55.58 -27.34 -16.94
N ASP A 154 -56.34 -27.45 -18.03
CA ASP A 154 -56.17 -28.52 -19.03
C ASP A 154 -54.82 -28.44 -19.78
N SER A 155 -54.22 -27.25 -19.89
CA SER A 155 -52.95 -27.03 -20.60
C SER A 155 -51.71 -27.33 -19.77
N VAL A 156 -51.79 -27.19 -18.45
CA VAL A 156 -50.68 -27.45 -17.51
C VAL A 156 -50.52 -28.95 -17.28
N ILE A 157 -51.63 -29.69 -17.19
CA ILE A 157 -51.62 -31.15 -17.01
C ILE A 157 -51.07 -31.85 -18.24
N LEU A 158 -51.49 -31.43 -19.45
CA LEU A 158 -50.93 -31.95 -20.71
C LEU A 158 -49.43 -31.61 -20.86
N PHE A 159 -49.01 -30.41 -20.46
CA PHE A 159 -47.60 -30.05 -20.45
C PHE A 159 -46.80 -30.95 -19.49
N LEU A 160 -47.31 -31.23 -18.29
CA LEU A 160 -46.64 -32.09 -17.31
C LEU A 160 -46.62 -33.57 -17.71
N GLU A 161 -47.72 -34.12 -18.26
CA GLU A 161 -47.79 -35.51 -18.72
C GLU A 161 -46.87 -35.75 -19.93
N GLU A 162 -46.89 -34.88 -20.93
CA GLU A 162 -46.00 -34.96 -22.10
C GLU A 162 -44.51 -34.75 -21.70
N PHE A 163 -44.26 -33.96 -20.66
CA PHE A 163 -42.92 -33.79 -20.06
C PHE A 163 -42.48 -34.96 -19.18
N THR A 164 -43.31 -35.99 -18.92
CA THR A 164 -42.97 -37.15 -18.07
C THR A 164 -42.67 -38.46 -18.83
N GLU A 165 -43.19 -38.66 -20.04
CA GLU A 165 -42.95 -39.92 -20.80
C GLU A 165 -41.70 -39.88 -21.71
N ASP A 166 -41.39 -38.75 -22.36
CA ASP A 166 -40.11 -38.54 -23.12
C ASP A 166 -39.05 -37.73 -22.31
N SER A 167 -39.36 -37.55 -21.03
CA SER A 167 -38.75 -36.69 -20.00
C SER A 167 -37.30 -36.94 -19.67
N ALA A 168 -36.85 -38.20 -19.74
CA ALA A 168 -35.52 -38.57 -19.30
C ALA A 168 -34.46 -37.88 -20.16
N LEU A 169 -34.63 -37.87 -21.49
CA LEU A 169 -33.70 -37.22 -22.40
C LEU A 169 -33.71 -35.70 -22.23
N LEU A 170 -34.88 -35.07 -22.05
CA LEU A 170 -34.98 -33.62 -21.82
C LEU A 170 -34.35 -33.19 -20.48
N LEU A 171 -34.56 -33.95 -19.41
CA LEU A 171 -33.92 -33.70 -18.11
C LEU A 171 -32.40 -33.85 -18.20
N TRP A 172 -31.90 -34.89 -18.88
CA TRP A 172 -30.46 -35.05 -19.11
C TRP A 172 -29.89 -33.93 -19.97
N ILE A 173 -30.61 -33.46 -21.01
CA ILE A 173 -30.22 -32.31 -21.82
C ILE A 173 -30.14 -31.05 -20.96
N LEU A 174 -31.10 -30.77 -20.08
CA LEU A 174 -31.08 -29.62 -19.18
C LEU A 174 -29.94 -29.70 -18.16
N VAL A 175 -29.64 -30.88 -17.61
CA VAL A 175 -28.50 -31.10 -16.72
C VAL A 175 -27.18 -30.84 -17.45
N VAL A 176 -27.00 -31.40 -18.65
CA VAL A 176 -25.80 -31.17 -19.48
C VAL A 176 -25.67 -29.70 -19.86
N LEU A 177 -26.77 -29.05 -20.26
CA LEU A 177 -26.82 -27.63 -20.58
C LEU A 177 -26.42 -26.78 -19.37
N GLY A 178 -26.96 -27.08 -18.19
CA GLY A 178 -26.62 -26.42 -16.93
C GLY A 178 -25.14 -26.57 -16.55
N ILE A 179 -24.55 -27.74 -16.79
CA ILE A 179 -23.12 -27.98 -16.58
C ILE A 179 -22.27 -27.15 -17.54
N VAL A 180 -22.63 -27.14 -18.83
CA VAL A 180 -21.92 -26.36 -19.85
C VAL A 180 -22.00 -24.87 -19.55
N ILE A 181 -23.20 -24.37 -19.23
CA ILE A 181 -23.44 -22.98 -18.81
C ILE A 181 -22.63 -22.66 -17.55
N GLY A 182 -22.67 -23.53 -16.54
CA GLY A 182 -21.92 -23.36 -15.29
C GLY A 182 -20.40 -23.33 -15.52
N TYR A 183 -19.87 -24.17 -16.42
CA TYR A 183 -18.46 -24.17 -16.78
C TYR A 183 -18.07 -22.87 -17.50
N ILE A 184 -18.87 -22.42 -18.46
CA ILE A 184 -18.65 -21.17 -19.21
C ILE A 184 -18.70 -19.96 -18.26
N ILE A 185 -19.68 -19.90 -17.35
CA ILE A 185 -19.81 -18.82 -16.35
C ILE A 185 -18.60 -18.83 -15.41
N ASN A 186 -18.21 -20.00 -14.90
CA ASN A 186 -17.08 -20.11 -13.97
C ASN A 186 -15.77 -19.65 -14.63
N ASP A 187 -15.44 -20.17 -15.81
CA ASP A 187 -14.18 -19.88 -16.48
C ASP A 187 -14.11 -18.45 -17.04
N LEU A 188 -15.16 -18.00 -17.72
CA LEU A 188 -15.14 -16.67 -18.36
C LEU A 188 -15.39 -15.54 -17.37
N VAL A 189 -16.30 -15.72 -16.41
CA VAL A 189 -16.73 -14.65 -15.52
C VAL A 189 -15.99 -14.73 -14.20
N ILE A 190 -16.12 -15.84 -13.46
CA ILE A 190 -15.62 -15.94 -12.09
C ILE A 190 -14.09 -15.90 -12.04
N VAL A 191 -13.40 -16.70 -12.86
CA VAL A 191 -11.92 -16.75 -12.85
C VAL A 191 -11.31 -15.43 -13.30
N LYS A 192 -11.81 -14.81 -14.38
CA LYS A 192 -11.30 -13.52 -14.86
C LYS A 192 -11.58 -12.40 -13.87
N TRP A 193 -12.76 -12.38 -13.26
CA TRP A 193 -13.14 -11.37 -12.27
C TRP A 193 -12.35 -11.49 -10.98
N THR A 194 -12.20 -12.72 -10.45
CA THR A 194 -11.39 -12.98 -9.24
C THR A 194 -9.92 -12.63 -9.48
N ARG A 195 -9.35 -12.93 -10.65
CA ARG A 195 -7.97 -12.54 -10.99
C ARG A 195 -7.81 -11.03 -11.01
N LYS A 196 -8.72 -10.29 -11.65
CA LYS A 196 -8.68 -8.82 -11.67
C LYS A 196 -8.81 -8.23 -10.27
N ARG A 197 -9.71 -8.76 -9.43
CA ARG A 197 -9.85 -8.34 -8.03
C ARG A 197 -8.59 -8.61 -7.22
N LYS A 198 -8.00 -9.81 -7.33
CA LYS A 198 -6.73 -10.13 -6.67
C LYS A 198 -5.64 -9.15 -7.07
N GLN A 199 -5.46 -8.91 -8.37
CA GLN A 199 -4.46 -7.94 -8.88
C GLN A 199 -4.71 -6.52 -8.35
N MET A 200 -5.96 -6.07 -8.31
CA MET A 200 -6.28 -4.75 -7.76
C MET A 200 -5.99 -4.64 -6.26
N LEU A 201 -6.19 -5.72 -5.50
CA LEU A 201 -5.84 -5.75 -4.08
C LEU A 201 -4.33 -5.63 -3.86
N TYR A 202 -3.50 -6.25 -4.72
CA TYR A 202 -2.05 -6.04 -4.69
C TYR A 202 -1.68 -4.56 -4.90
N VAL A 203 -2.33 -3.90 -5.86
CA VAL A 203 -2.13 -2.47 -6.16
C VAL A 203 -2.51 -1.59 -4.98
N ILE A 204 -3.68 -1.83 -4.38
CA ILE A 204 -4.15 -1.06 -3.22
C ILE A 204 -3.20 -1.23 -2.04
N HIS A 205 -2.76 -2.46 -1.77
CA HIS A 205 -1.83 -2.73 -0.70
C HIS A 205 -0.47 -2.05 -0.90
N ASP A 206 0.06 -2.11 -2.12
CA ASP A 206 1.32 -1.44 -2.42
C ASP A 206 1.22 0.09 -2.31
N TYR A 207 0.09 0.64 -2.75
CA TYR A 207 -0.25 2.04 -2.54
C TYR A 207 -0.32 2.41 -1.05
N GLU A 208 -1.03 1.64 -0.23
CA GLU A 208 -1.11 1.86 1.22
C GLU A 208 0.27 1.78 1.88
N ARG A 209 1.07 0.78 1.51
CA ARG A 209 2.45 0.63 1.97
C ARG A 209 3.28 1.88 1.69
N ASN A 210 3.15 2.44 0.49
CA ASN A 210 3.83 3.67 0.10
C ASN A 210 3.34 4.89 0.90
N ILE A 211 2.05 4.99 1.21
CA ILE A 211 1.52 6.06 2.09
C ILE A 211 2.13 5.99 3.49
N TYR A 212 2.12 4.80 4.10
CA TYR A 212 2.71 4.62 5.43
C TYR A 212 4.21 4.91 5.43
N TYR A 213 4.91 4.54 4.36
CA TYR A 213 6.32 4.85 4.22
C TYR A 213 6.58 6.36 4.10
N GLU A 214 5.76 7.10 3.35
CA GLU A 214 5.88 8.55 3.29
C GLU A 214 5.61 9.23 4.62
N SER A 215 4.54 8.82 5.31
CA SER A 215 4.25 9.32 6.65
C SER A 215 5.39 9.03 7.62
N TYR A 216 6.02 7.85 7.52
CA TYR A 216 7.25 7.55 8.25
C TYR A 216 8.37 8.55 7.94
N LEU A 217 8.67 8.82 6.66
CA LEU A 217 9.70 9.78 6.26
C LEU A 217 9.39 11.20 6.76
N GLU A 218 8.13 11.63 6.74
CA GLU A 218 7.71 12.93 7.28
C GLU A 218 7.97 13.04 8.78
N HIS A 219 7.63 12.01 9.56
CA HIS A 219 7.91 12.00 11.00
C HIS A 219 9.41 11.95 11.30
N VAL A 220 10.19 11.18 10.53
CA VAL A 220 11.65 11.16 10.66
C VAL A 220 12.24 12.54 10.36
N ALA A 221 11.74 13.23 9.33
CA ALA A 221 12.18 14.59 9.02
C ALA A 221 11.98 15.54 10.21
N VAL A 222 10.84 15.45 10.90
CA VAL A 222 10.57 16.25 12.10
C VAL A 222 11.57 15.93 13.21
N LEU A 223 11.85 14.65 13.45
CA LEU A 223 12.81 14.23 14.49
C LEU A 223 14.25 14.64 14.16
N LEU A 224 14.67 14.56 12.91
CA LEU A 224 16.01 14.99 12.49
C LEU A 224 16.19 16.50 12.57
N LYS A 225 15.14 17.28 12.25
CA LYS A 225 15.14 18.74 12.47
C LYS A 225 15.23 19.08 13.95
N SER A 226 14.49 18.36 14.80
CA SER A 226 14.59 18.52 16.26
C SER A 226 16.00 18.21 16.75
N LEU A 227 16.57 17.08 16.33
CA LEU A 227 17.95 16.72 16.68
C LEU A 227 18.95 17.80 16.26
N TYR A 228 18.83 18.34 15.05
CA TYR A 228 19.70 19.42 14.60
C TYR A 228 19.66 20.60 15.58
N ARG A 229 18.45 21.03 15.96
CA ARG A 229 18.25 22.15 16.91
C ARG A 229 18.82 21.81 18.28
N ASP A 230 18.60 20.59 18.77
CA ASP A 230 19.12 20.16 20.07
C ASP A 230 20.66 20.18 20.08
N VAL A 231 21.32 19.70 19.02
CA VAL A 231 22.79 19.69 18.94
C VAL A 231 23.37 21.10 18.78
N ASP A 232 22.70 21.97 18.04
CA ASP A 232 23.08 23.37 17.90
C ASP A 232 22.89 24.14 19.22
N GLN A 233 21.81 23.88 19.96
CA GLN A 233 21.60 24.42 21.30
C GLN A 233 22.67 23.93 22.29
N ILE A 234 22.99 22.63 22.28
CA ILE A 234 24.07 22.07 23.12
C ILE A 234 25.41 22.73 22.80
N HIS A 235 25.68 23.02 21.52
CA HIS A 235 26.88 23.74 21.11
C HIS A 235 26.92 25.15 21.71
N GLU A 236 25.82 25.89 21.57
CA GLU A 236 25.68 27.25 22.10
C GLU A 236 25.82 27.29 23.63
N GLU A 237 25.27 26.32 24.35
CA GLU A 237 25.38 26.22 25.81
C GLU A 237 26.83 26.01 26.28
N VAL A 238 27.57 25.12 25.60
CA VAL A 238 28.93 24.72 26.00
C VAL A 238 29.97 25.74 25.55
N PHE A 239 29.86 26.23 24.31
CA PHE A 239 30.87 27.10 23.70
C PHE A 239 30.48 28.58 23.72
N ARG A 240 29.24 28.93 24.10
CA ARG A 240 28.69 30.30 24.08
C ARG A 240 28.64 30.93 22.70
N GLU A 241 28.70 30.10 21.66
CA GLU A 241 28.64 30.51 20.26
C GLU A 241 27.68 29.56 19.51
N PRO A 242 26.73 30.08 18.73
CA PRO A 242 25.85 29.24 17.92
C PRO A 242 26.64 28.65 16.75
N HIS A 243 26.25 27.45 16.30
CA HIS A 243 26.94 26.81 15.18
C HIS A 243 26.59 27.46 13.84
N LEU A 244 25.35 27.92 13.69
CA LEU A 244 24.90 28.75 12.56
C LEU A 244 24.88 30.22 12.98
N LYS A 245 25.48 31.08 12.16
CA LYS A 245 25.49 32.54 12.39
C LYS A 245 24.16 33.19 12.01
N GLU A 246 23.34 32.50 11.23
CA GLU A 246 22.03 32.97 10.82
C GLU A 246 21.01 32.82 11.94
N GLU A 247 20.06 33.76 12.02
CA GLU A 247 19.02 33.78 13.04
C GLU A 247 17.61 33.68 12.41
N GLY A 248 16.63 33.23 13.21
CA GLY A 248 15.22 33.22 12.83
C GLY A 248 14.87 32.33 11.62
N GLU A 249 14.18 32.91 10.64
CA GLU A 249 13.63 32.18 9.49
C GLU A 249 14.70 31.61 8.56
N GLU A 250 15.85 32.29 8.42
CA GLU A 250 16.92 31.84 7.53
C GLU A 250 17.61 30.59 8.06
N LYS A 251 17.84 30.54 9.37
CA LYS A 251 18.34 29.35 10.07
C LYS A 251 17.40 28.16 9.85
N GLU A 252 16.10 28.38 10.05
CA GLU A 252 15.09 27.34 9.87
C GLU A 252 15.02 26.84 8.42
N LYS A 253 15.16 27.74 7.44
CA LYS A 253 15.21 27.35 6.02
C LYS A 253 16.40 26.46 5.72
N LYS A 254 17.60 26.77 6.25
CA LYS A 254 18.80 25.95 6.07
C LYS A 254 18.66 24.57 6.72
N ILE A 255 18.12 24.51 7.93
CA ILE A 255 17.85 23.22 8.62
C ILE A 255 16.89 22.37 7.78
N ASN A 256 15.82 23.00 7.28
CA ASN A 256 14.85 22.32 6.43
C ASN A 256 15.49 21.78 5.15
N GLU A 257 16.34 22.56 4.48
CA GLU A 257 17.06 22.16 3.27
C GLU A 257 18.00 20.98 3.52
N ILE A 258 18.81 21.04 4.60
CA ILE A 258 19.75 19.96 4.97
C ILE A 258 18.99 18.64 5.19
N VAL A 259 17.92 18.66 5.98
CA VAL A 259 17.14 17.46 6.30
C VAL A 259 16.34 16.98 5.09
N SER A 260 15.78 17.89 4.29
CA SER A 260 15.06 17.54 3.07
C SER A 260 15.97 16.85 2.07
N ASN A 261 17.16 17.39 1.80
CA ASN A 261 18.12 16.78 0.87
C ASN A 261 18.52 15.36 1.31
N LEU A 262 18.66 15.13 2.62
CA LEU A 262 19.00 13.83 3.19
C LEU A 262 17.89 12.78 3.00
N ILE A 263 16.62 13.21 3.10
CA ILE A 263 15.46 12.32 3.05
C ILE A 263 14.92 12.16 1.62
N ASP A 264 15.08 13.18 0.77
CA ASP A 264 14.52 13.20 -0.59
C ASP A 264 15.07 12.06 -1.46
N GLU A 265 16.30 11.61 -1.22
CA GLU A 265 16.86 10.43 -1.89
C GLU A 265 16.11 9.13 -1.55
N ALA A 266 15.56 9.04 -0.33
CA ALA A 266 14.79 7.89 0.13
C ALA A 266 13.31 7.96 -0.26
N ARG A 267 12.82 9.10 -0.78
CA ARG A 267 11.41 9.23 -1.14
C ARG A 267 11.08 8.38 -2.38
N PRO A 268 9.93 7.68 -2.37
CA PRO A 268 9.50 6.93 -3.54
C PRO A 268 9.22 7.90 -4.69
N LYS A 269 9.89 7.67 -5.83
CA LYS A 269 9.63 8.41 -7.07
C LYS A 269 8.31 7.90 -7.64
N ARG A 270 7.23 8.65 -7.50
CA ARG A 270 5.91 8.22 -7.97
C ARG A 270 5.18 9.33 -8.69
N CYS A 271 4.14 8.94 -9.39
CA CYS A 271 3.23 9.86 -10.08
C CYS A 271 2.65 10.90 -9.11
N LYS A 272 2.77 12.19 -9.46
CA LYS A 272 2.21 13.32 -8.69
C LYS A 272 0.69 13.19 -8.44
N HIS A 273 -0.03 12.55 -9.37
CA HIS A 273 -1.49 12.41 -9.33
C HIS A 273 -1.95 11.04 -8.82
N ILE A 274 -1.05 10.22 -8.27
CA ILE A 274 -1.36 8.86 -7.82
C ILE A 274 -2.54 8.80 -6.84
N TYR A 275 -2.60 9.74 -5.90
CA TYR A 275 -3.69 9.87 -4.93
C TYR A 275 -5.04 10.11 -5.59
N LYS A 276 -5.07 11.02 -6.56
CA LYS A 276 -6.28 11.38 -7.31
C LYS A 276 -6.74 10.19 -8.15
N HIS A 277 -5.82 9.56 -8.87
CA HIS A 277 -6.14 8.40 -9.71
C HIS A 277 -6.63 7.19 -8.88
N MET A 278 -6.07 6.96 -7.69
CA MET A 278 -6.56 5.92 -6.78
C MET A 278 -7.96 6.23 -6.27
N LYS A 279 -8.20 7.48 -5.82
CA LYS A 279 -9.52 7.92 -5.35
C LYS A 279 -10.60 7.81 -6.42
N GLU A 280 -10.26 8.14 -7.66
CA GLU A 280 -11.16 8.09 -8.82
C GLU A 280 -11.25 6.68 -9.45
N LYS A 281 -10.59 5.66 -8.87
CA LYS A 281 -10.54 4.28 -9.38
C LYS A 281 -10.07 4.17 -10.84
N LYS A 282 -9.20 5.10 -11.28
CA LYS A 282 -8.61 5.13 -12.62
C LYS A 282 -7.39 4.23 -12.76
N ILE A 283 -6.79 3.81 -11.64
CA ILE A 283 -5.63 2.91 -11.65
C ILE A 283 -6.08 1.48 -11.95
N THR A 284 -5.50 0.90 -12.99
CA THR A 284 -5.57 -0.54 -13.27
C THR A 284 -4.23 -1.20 -12.93
N PRO A 285 -4.18 -2.53 -12.71
CA PRO A 285 -2.93 -3.22 -12.40
C PRO A 285 -1.80 -2.99 -13.43
N GLY A 286 -2.13 -2.85 -14.71
CA GLY A 286 -1.13 -2.52 -15.73
C GLY A 286 -0.63 -1.07 -15.66
N LEU A 287 -1.48 -0.13 -15.21
CA LEU A 287 -1.11 1.27 -15.03
C LEU A 287 -0.40 1.55 -13.70
N TRP A 288 -0.54 0.66 -12.71
CA TRP A 288 0.09 0.81 -11.40
C TRP A 288 1.60 0.92 -11.52
N ILE A 289 2.23 0.04 -12.31
CA ILE A 289 3.68 0.02 -12.53
C ILE A 289 4.18 1.38 -13.01
N LEU A 290 3.47 2.02 -13.95
CA LEU A 290 3.81 3.35 -14.46
C LEU A 290 3.62 4.45 -13.40
N CYS A 291 2.63 4.29 -12.51
CA CYS A 291 2.38 5.24 -11.42
C CYS A 291 3.40 5.11 -10.29
N GLU A 292 3.87 3.89 -10.03
CA GLU A 292 4.81 3.54 -8.97
C GLU A 292 6.24 3.97 -9.30
N THR A 293 6.69 3.84 -10.55
CA THR A 293 8.07 4.20 -10.94
C THR A 293 8.31 5.71 -11.02
N GLY A 294 7.27 6.49 -11.36
CA GLY A 294 7.34 7.95 -11.43
C GLY A 294 8.33 8.51 -12.45
N TYR A 295 8.92 7.68 -13.32
CA TYR A 295 9.83 8.14 -14.38
C TYR A 295 9.05 8.90 -15.46
N LYS A 296 9.61 10.03 -15.93
CA LYS A 296 8.95 10.88 -16.94
C LYS A 296 8.58 10.09 -18.20
N GLU A 297 9.45 9.20 -18.64
CA GLU A 297 9.25 8.33 -19.81
C GLU A 297 8.06 7.39 -19.65
N ASP A 298 7.89 6.81 -18.46
CA ASP A 298 6.77 5.93 -18.13
C ASP A 298 5.47 6.73 -17.93
N LEU A 299 5.56 7.93 -17.37
CA LEU A 299 4.43 8.83 -17.17
C LEU A 299 3.85 9.33 -18.50
N GLU A 300 4.69 9.55 -19.52
CA GLU A 300 4.21 9.94 -20.87
C GLU A 300 3.38 8.84 -21.56
N ARG A 301 3.59 7.58 -21.16
CA ARG A 301 2.79 6.43 -21.63
C ARG A 301 1.46 6.29 -20.88
N CYS A 302 1.30 6.95 -19.74
CA CYS A 302 0.07 6.89 -18.96
C CYS A 302 -1.01 7.80 -19.60
N PRO A 303 -2.18 7.24 -20.00
CA PRO A 303 -3.25 8.02 -20.62
C PRO A 303 -3.73 9.15 -19.70
N HIS A 304 -3.94 8.85 -18.41
CA HIS A 304 -4.46 9.82 -17.45
C HIS A 304 -3.47 10.95 -17.14
N TRP A 305 -2.17 10.64 -17.07
CA TRP A 305 -1.13 11.64 -16.82
C TRP A 305 -1.10 12.72 -17.90
N ARG A 306 -1.21 12.32 -19.17
CA ARG A 306 -1.15 13.25 -20.31
C ARG A 306 -2.31 14.25 -20.30
N TYR A 307 -3.50 13.84 -19.85
CA TYR A 307 -4.65 14.75 -19.71
C TYR A 307 -4.47 15.73 -18.55
N GLU A 308 -4.03 15.24 -17.39
CA GLU A 308 -3.88 16.09 -16.20
C GLU A 308 -2.72 17.08 -16.31
N GLY A 309 -1.59 16.67 -16.89
CA GLY A 309 -0.45 17.57 -17.14
C GLY A 309 -0.76 18.68 -18.14
N LYS A 310 -1.70 18.48 -19.07
CA LYS A 310 -2.20 19.53 -19.98
C LYS A 310 -3.19 20.46 -19.27
N SER A 311 -4.09 19.89 -18.45
CA SER A 311 -5.03 20.68 -17.65
C SER A 311 -4.31 21.60 -16.68
N GLU A 312 -3.31 21.09 -15.96
CA GLU A 312 -2.54 21.86 -14.98
C GLU A 312 -1.71 22.96 -15.66
N LYS A 313 -1.11 22.69 -16.83
CA LYS A 313 -0.43 23.73 -17.62
C LYS A 313 -1.40 24.83 -18.06
N ASN A 314 -2.59 24.46 -18.53
CA ASN A 314 -3.61 25.42 -18.97
C ASN A 314 -4.14 26.25 -17.79
N GLU A 315 -4.35 25.63 -16.63
CA GLU A 315 -4.80 26.27 -15.39
C GLU A 315 -3.72 27.22 -14.83
N ILE A 316 -2.45 26.83 -14.86
CA ILE A 316 -1.32 27.70 -14.49
C ILE A 316 -1.20 28.90 -15.45
N THR A 317 -1.36 28.72 -16.77
CA THR A 317 -1.41 29.86 -17.71
C THR A 317 -2.65 30.73 -17.54
N GLY A 318 -3.77 30.18 -17.05
CA GLY A 318 -4.96 30.94 -16.70
C GLY A 318 -4.76 31.76 -15.43
N ILE A 319 -4.16 31.17 -14.39
CA ILE A 319 -3.84 31.82 -13.11
C ILE A 319 -2.70 32.83 -13.27
N GLN A 320 -1.70 32.60 -14.12
CA GLN A 320 -0.68 33.61 -14.44
C GLN A 320 -1.26 34.82 -15.19
N LYS A 321 -2.36 34.66 -15.92
CA LYS A 321 -3.13 35.79 -16.50
C LYS A 321 -4.03 36.49 -15.48
N LEU A 322 -4.38 35.82 -14.39
CA LEU A 322 -5.20 36.33 -13.29
C LEU A 322 -4.31 36.49 -12.05
N GLY A 323 -3.47 37.52 -12.05
CA GLY A 323 -2.60 37.84 -10.93
C GLY A 323 -3.34 37.83 -9.59
N TYR A 324 -2.71 37.18 -8.60
CA TYR A 324 -2.94 37.18 -7.15
C TYR A 324 -3.56 35.92 -6.48
N LYS A 325 -2.66 35.27 -5.70
CA LYS A 325 -2.79 34.98 -4.25
C LYS A 325 -3.77 33.86 -3.84
N ILE A 326 -3.26 32.62 -3.76
CA ILE A 326 -3.81 31.60 -2.85
C ILE A 326 -2.69 31.03 -1.98
N ARG A 327 -2.78 31.32 -0.67
CA ARG A 327 -1.99 30.72 0.40
C ARG A 327 -2.57 29.34 0.77
N ASN A 328 -1.67 28.39 0.98
CA ASN A 328 -1.75 27.20 1.85
C ASN A 328 -3.13 26.53 2.03
N PHE A 329 -3.36 25.45 1.29
CA PHE A 329 -4.39 24.45 1.62
C PHE A 329 -3.86 23.46 2.68
N PRO A 330 -4.57 23.24 3.80
CA PRO A 330 -4.19 22.21 4.75
C PRO A 330 -4.56 20.82 4.19
N ARG A 331 -3.56 19.93 4.07
CA ARG A 331 -3.76 18.51 3.76
C ARG A 331 -4.32 17.79 5.01
N ARG A 332 -5.64 17.71 5.15
CA ARG A 332 -6.24 16.64 5.95
C ARG A 332 -6.35 15.39 5.09
N ILE A 333 -5.66 14.33 5.49
CA ILE A 333 -5.81 12.99 4.91
C ILE A 333 -7.19 12.47 5.35
N PRO A 334 -8.13 12.19 4.44
CA PRO A 334 -9.39 11.57 4.83
C PRO A 334 -9.16 10.09 5.11
N TYR A 335 -9.65 9.61 6.26
CA TYR A 335 -9.87 8.19 6.50
C TYR A 335 -10.84 7.67 5.42
N ILE A 336 -10.36 6.79 4.55
CA ILE A 336 -11.20 6.10 3.58
C ILE A 336 -11.88 4.96 4.33
N ARG A 337 -13.15 5.14 4.69
CA ARG A 337 -14.02 4.04 5.11
C ARG A 337 -14.40 3.27 3.84
N LEU A 338 -13.83 2.09 3.65
CA LEU A 338 -14.26 1.15 2.63
C LEU A 338 -15.61 0.57 3.08
N GLU A 339 -16.71 1.07 2.50
CA GLU A 339 -17.98 0.35 2.52
C GLU A 339 -17.83 -0.85 1.60
N TYR A 340 -17.93 -2.05 2.20
CA TYR A 340 -17.83 -3.35 1.55
C TYR A 340 -19.17 -3.81 1.02
#